data_AF-A0A352EDH3-F1
#
_entry.id   AF-A0A352EDH3-F1
#
_cell.length_a   1.000
_cell.length_b   1.000
_cell.length_c   1.000
_cell.angle_alpha   90.00
_cell.angle_beta   90.00
_cell.angle_gamma   90.00
#
_symmetry.space_group_name_H-M   'P 1'
#
loop_
_entity.id
_entity.type
_entity.pdbx_description
1 polymer ?
#
loop_
_entity_poly.entity_id
_entity_poly.type
_entity_poly.pdbx_seq_one_letter_code
_entity_poly.pdbx_strand_id
1 'polypeptide(L)'
;TIGVKYLVIGYDHHFGRNREGSFDHLKEFGPIYGFEVEEISALDIEHTNVSSTKVRQALNQGNVTLANDYLGYPYSLSGTVIYGDQIGRTLGFPTANIRLDFKNKLIPQDGVYAVWAIHKGIRYKGMANIGGRPTVGSLNRSIEVHLC
;
A
#
# COMPACT_ATOMS: atom_id res chain seq x y z
N THR A 1 -0.13 -24.43 -18.31
CA THR A 1 -0.38 -23.17 -19.05
C THR A 1 -1.61 -22.51 -18.45
N ILE A 2 -1.64 -21.17 -18.32
CA ILE A 2 -2.70 -20.44 -17.59
C ILE A 2 -4.03 -20.38 -18.40
N GLY A 3 -4.04 -20.81 -19.67
CA GLY A 3 -5.27 -20.97 -20.46
C GLY A 3 -6.02 -19.65 -20.70
N VAL A 4 -5.27 -18.55 -20.88
CA VAL A 4 -5.79 -17.20 -21.01
C VAL A 4 -6.72 -17.11 -22.23
N LYS A 5 -7.94 -16.62 -22.04
CA LYS A 5 -8.91 -16.34 -23.11
C LYS A 5 -9.13 -14.85 -23.35
N TYR A 6 -8.87 -14.03 -22.34
CA TYR A 6 -9.08 -12.60 -22.37
C TYR A 6 -7.98 -11.90 -21.57
N LEU A 7 -7.39 -10.87 -22.14
CA LEU A 7 -6.31 -10.10 -21.54
C LEU A 7 -6.71 -8.62 -21.52
N VAL A 8 -6.77 -8.02 -20.34
CA VAL A 8 -7.03 -6.58 -20.20
C VAL A 8 -5.74 -5.89 -19.80
N ILE A 9 -5.33 -4.88 -20.55
CA ILE A 9 -4.12 -4.11 -20.29
C ILE A 9 -4.42 -2.62 -20.20
N GLY A 10 -3.57 -1.86 -19.49
CA GLY A 10 -3.64 -0.40 -19.50
C GLY A 10 -2.84 0.21 -20.66
N TYR A 11 -3.15 1.45 -21.02
CA TYR A 11 -2.56 2.15 -22.16
C TYR A 11 -1.02 2.30 -22.17
N ASP A 12 -0.35 2.22 -21.01
CA ASP A 12 1.12 2.30 -20.91
C ASP A 12 1.76 0.92 -20.63
N HIS A 13 1.01 -0.16 -20.88
CA HIS A 13 1.53 -1.50 -20.65
C HIS A 13 2.56 -1.89 -21.71
N HIS A 14 3.77 -2.20 -21.25
CA HIS A 14 4.85 -2.72 -22.08
C HIS A 14 5.42 -3.99 -21.46
N PHE A 15 5.81 -4.96 -22.30
CA PHE A 15 6.35 -6.24 -21.87
C PHE A 15 7.54 -6.66 -22.74
N GLY A 16 8.14 -7.81 -22.44
CA GLY A 16 9.33 -8.30 -23.15
C GLY A 16 10.62 -7.59 -22.74
N ARG A 17 11.75 -8.05 -23.30
CA ARG A 17 13.06 -7.43 -23.06
C ARG A 17 13.04 -6.01 -23.63
N ASN A 18 13.62 -5.05 -22.89
CA ASN A 18 13.67 -3.64 -23.27
C ASN A 18 12.32 -2.95 -23.56
N ARG A 19 11.19 -3.46 -23.04
CA ARG A 19 9.84 -2.91 -23.30
C ARG A 19 9.43 -2.95 -24.78
N GLU A 20 9.97 -3.90 -25.54
CA GLU A 20 9.69 -4.05 -26.98
C GLU A 20 8.26 -4.53 -27.27
N GLY A 21 7.65 -5.27 -26.35
CA GLY A 21 6.27 -5.73 -26.44
C GLY A 21 5.29 -4.62 -26.13
N SER A 22 4.38 -4.35 -27.06
CA SER A 22 3.31 -3.36 -26.98
C SER A 22 1.92 -4.00 -27.16
N PHE A 23 0.85 -3.22 -26.99
CA PHE A 23 -0.51 -3.65 -27.27
C PHE A 23 -0.68 -4.23 -28.69
N ASP A 24 -0.01 -3.64 -29.69
CA ASP A 24 -0.08 -4.12 -31.08
C ASP A 24 0.43 -5.56 -31.21
N HIS A 25 1.51 -5.90 -30.49
CA HIS A 25 2.02 -7.26 -30.44
C HIS A 25 1.01 -8.22 -29.81
N LEU A 26 0.29 -7.79 -28.76
CA LEU A 26 -0.75 -8.61 -28.13
C LEU A 26 -1.96 -8.83 -29.06
N LYS A 27 -2.31 -7.83 -29.88
CA LYS A 27 -3.34 -7.99 -30.92
C LYS A 27 -2.93 -8.97 -32.01
N GLU A 28 -1.65 -8.97 -32.40
CA GLU A 28 -1.12 -9.92 -33.39
C GLU A 28 -1.06 -11.35 -32.83
N PHE A 29 -0.65 -11.50 -31.58
CA PHE A 29 -0.54 -12.79 -30.89
C PHE A 29 -1.87 -13.37 -30.44
N GLY A 30 -2.88 -12.54 -30.18
CA GLY A 30 -4.21 -12.97 -29.73
C GLY A 30 -4.82 -14.07 -30.59
N PRO A 31 -4.98 -13.88 -31.92
CA PRO A 31 -5.48 -14.91 -32.83
C PRO A 31 -4.62 -16.18 -32.89
N ILE A 32 -3.30 -16.04 -32.75
CA ILE A 32 -2.34 -17.16 -32.83
C ILE A 32 -2.45 -18.06 -31.60
N TYR A 33 -2.59 -17.47 -30.42
CA TYR A 33 -2.61 -18.19 -29.14
C TYR A 33 -4.02 -18.35 -28.54
N GLY A 34 -5.05 -17.83 -29.21
CA GLY A 34 -6.46 -18.01 -28.83
C GLY A 34 -6.94 -17.15 -27.67
N PHE A 35 -6.45 -15.90 -27.57
CA PHE A 35 -6.92 -14.93 -26.58
C PHE A 35 -7.36 -13.62 -27.24
N GLU A 36 -8.33 -12.96 -26.63
CA GLU A 36 -8.72 -11.58 -26.96
C GLU A 36 -7.97 -10.60 -26.06
N VAL A 37 -7.70 -9.40 -26.57
CA VAL A 37 -7.03 -8.35 -25.80
C VAL A 37 -7.82 -7.04 -25.87
N GLU A 38 -8.02 -6.42 -24.72
CA GLU A 38 -8.67 -5.12 -24.56
C GLU A 38 -7.71 -4.15 -23.88
N GLU A 39 -7.63 -2.93 -24.41
CA GLU A 39 -6.86 -1.84 -23.84
C GLU A 39 -7.80 -0.86 -23.16
N ILE A 40 -7.57 -0.61 -21.87
CA ILE A 40 -8.24 0.45 -21.15
C ILE A 40 -7.57 1.78 -21.53
N SER A 41 -8.37 2.70 -22.08
CA SER A 41 -7.87 3.96 -22.63
C SER A 41 -7.26 4.86 -21.54
N ALA A 42 -6.33 5.73 -21.96
CA ALA A 42 -5.77 6.74 -21.07
C ALA A 42 -6.84 7.69 -20.51
N LEU A 43 -7.89 7.99 -21.28
CA LEU A 43 -8.97 8.89 -20.86
C LEU A 43 -9.81 8.31 -19.71
N ASP A 44 -10.07 7.00 -19.74
CA ASP A 44 -10.76 6.29 -18.66
C ASP A 44 -9.90 6.23 -17.38
N ILE A 45 -8.58 6.20 -17.55
CA ILE A 45 -7.60 6.28 -16.47
C ILE A 45 -7.38 7.71 -15.99
N GLU A 46 -7.47 8.73 -16.85
CA GLU A 46 -7.38 10.14 -16.47
C GLU A 46 -8.64 10.62 -15.73
N HIS A 47 -9.83 10.11 -16.09
CA HIS A 47 -11.03 10.23 -15.26
C HIS A 47 -10.83 9.60 -13.87
N THR A 48 -9.92 8.63 -13.77
CA THR A 48 -9.52 7.95 -12.54
C THR A 48 -8.08 8.33 -12.18
N ASN A 49 -7.75 9.63 -12.15
CA ASN A 49 -6.41 10.28 -12.06
C ASN A 49 -5.50 9.82 -10.87
N VAL A 50 -5.28 8.52 -10.74
CA VAL A 50 -4.74 7.77 -9.62
C VAL A 50 -3.57 6.96 -10.15
N SER A 51 -2.43 7.08 -9.50
CA SER A 51 -1.27 6.26 -9.81
C SER A 51 -0.52 5.88 -8.55
N SER A 52 0.24 4.79 -8.61
CA SER A 52 1.15 4.38 -7.53
C SER A 52 2.12 5.50 -7.15
N THR A 53 2.50 6.39 -8.09
CA THR A 53 3.35 7.55 -7.78
C THR A 53 2.64 8.56 -6.88
N LYS A 54 1.39 8.90 -7.18
CA LYS A 54 0.60 9.83 -6.36
C LYS A 54 0.29 9.29 -4.98
N VAL A 55 -0.07 8.01 -4.88
CA VAL A 55 -0.28 7.34 -3.58
C VAL A 55 1.00 7.38 -2.74
N ARG A 56 2.15 7.05 -3.33
CA ARG A 56 3.45 7.10 -2.62
C ARG A 56 3.79 8.52 -2.17
N GLN A 57 3.57 9.52 -3.01
CA GLN A 57 3.81 10.92 -2.65
C GLN A 57 2.91 11.38 -1.49
N ALA A 58 1.61 11.07 -1.54
CA ALA A 58 0.68 11.40 -0.47
C ALA A 58 1.09 10.76 0.86
N LEU A 59 1.46 9.47 0.85
CA LEU A 59 1.94 8.77 2.05
C LEU A 59 3.25 9.35 2.58
N ASN A 60 4.20 9.68 1.70
CA ASN A 60 5.48 10.30 2.08
C ASN A 60 5.32 11.70 2.67
N GLN A 61 4.22 12.39 2.36
CA GLN A 61 3.83 13.69 2.91
C GLN A 61 2.89 13.55 4.14
N GLY A 62 2.63 12.33 4.60
CA GLY A 62 1.73 12.05 5.71
C GLY A 62 0.25 12.28 5.41
N ASN A 63 -0.12 12.59 4.16
CA ASN A 63 -1.51 12.81 3.76
C ASN A 63 -2.20 11.48 3.45
N VAL A 64 -2.51 10.74 4.51
CA VAL A 64 -3.19 9.43 4.42
C VAL A 64 -4.61 9.55 3.89
N THR A 65 -5.30 10.68 4.10
CA THR A 65 -6.65 10.91 3.56
C THR A 65 -6.62 10.95 2.03
N LEU A 66 -5.72 11.75 1.45
CA LEU A 66 -5.55 11.81 0.01
C LEU A 66 -5.10 10.46 -0.58
N ALA A 67 -4.24 9.73 0.13
CA ALA A 67 -3.87 8.38 -0.29
C ALA A 67 -5.08 7.43 -0.34
N ASN A 68 -5.99 7.54 0.63
CA ASN A 68 -7.22 6.73 0.66
C ASN A 68 -8.17 7.11 -0.48
N ASP A 69 -8.30 8.41 -0.78
CA ASP A 69 -9.13 8.90 -1.88
C ASP A 69 -8.64 8.34 -3.23
N TYR A 70 -7.31 8.31 -3.42
CA TYR A 70 -6.70 7.68 -4.57
C TYR A 70 -6.91 6.16 -4.60
N LEU A 71 -6.82 5.47 -3.47
CA LEU A 71 -6.95 4.01 -3.41
C LEU A 71 -8.41 3.53 -3.50
N GLY A 72 -9.38 4.38 -3.13
CA GLY A 72 -10.77 3.99 -2.91
C GLY A 72 -10.99 3.17 -1.63
N TYR A 73 -9.97 3.02 -0.79
CA TYR A 73 -10.05 2.32 0.49
C TYR A 73 -9.02 2.83 1.51
N PRO A 74 -9.23 2.61 2.82
CA PRO A 74 -8.27 3.02 3.84
C PRO A 74 -6.93 2.30 3.73
N TYR A 75 -5.83 3.04 3.67
CA TYR A 75 -4.48 2.51 3.68
C TYR A 75 -4.22 1.74 4.98
N SER A 76 -3.85 0.47 4.85
CA SER A 76 -3.64 -0.42 5.98
C SER A 76 -2.18 -0.87 6.09
N LEU A 77 -1.74 -1.02 7.34
CA LEU A 77 -0.51 -1.68 7.74
C LEU A 77 -0.88 -2.95 8.50
N SER A 78 -0.23 -4.07 8.16
CA SER A 78 -0.41 -5.36 8.81
C SER A 78 0.91 -5.81 9.42
N GLY A 79 0.83 -6.36 10.62
CA GLY A 79 2.00 -6.77 11.36
C GLY A 79 1.69 -7.58 12.59
N THR A 80 2.76 -8.12 13.17
CA THR A 80 2.72 -8.84 14.44
C THR A 80 2.97 -7.87 15.59
N VAL A 81 2.19 -8.01 16.67
CA VAL A 81 2.45 -7.28 17.92
C VAL A 81 3.72 -7.84 18.57
N ILE A 82 4.69 -6.96 18.81
CA ILE A 82 5.97 -7.29 19.46
C ILE A 82 6.09 -6.59 20.81
N TYR A 83 7.03 -7.05 21.63
CA TYR A 83 7.42 -6.34 22.84
C TYR A 83 8.18 -5.07 22.45
N GLY A 84 7.70 -3.92 22.94
CA GLY A 84 8.44 -2.65 22.91
C GLY A 84 8.88 -2.24 24.33
N ASP A 85 9.17 -0.95 24.52
CA ASP A 85 9.72 -0.40 25.78
C ASP A 85 8.76 -0.44 26.98
N GLN A 86 7.52 -0.90 26.80
CA GLN A 86 6.47 -1.02 27.84
C GLN A 86 6.09 0.30 28.55
N ILE A 87 6.55 1.46 28.08
CA ILE A 87 6.32 2.78 28.71
C ILE A 87 4.82 3.15 28.76
N GLY A 88 4.02 2.72 27.78
CA GLY A 88 2.58 3.02 27.70
C GLY A 88 1.73 2.46 28.86
N ARG A 89 2.20 1.42 29.56
CA ARG A 89 1.49 0.86 30.74
C ARG A 89 1.34 1.88 31.87
N THR A 90 2.23 2.85 31.95
CA THR A 90 2.20 3.91 32.97
C THR A 90 1.09 4.94 32.74
N LEU A 91 0.56 5.04 31.51
CA LEU A 91 -0.50 5.99 31.12
C LEU A 91 -1.90 5.36 31.08
N GLY A 92 -2.04 4.07 31.42
CA GLY A 92 -3.33 3.39 31.52
C GLY A 92 -3.94 2.90 30.19
N PHE A 93 -3.25 3.05 29.06
CA PHE A 93 -3.74 2.62 27.75
C PHE A 93 -3.01 1.35 27.25
N PRO A 94 -3.72 0.34 26.71
CA PRO A 94 -3.10 -0.78 26.03
C PRO A 94 -2.32 -0.29 24.79
N THR A 95 -1.01 -0.54 24.76
CA THR A 95 -0.13 -0.17 23.62
C THR A 95 0.34 -1.41 22.88
N ALA A 96 0.18 -1.41 21.55
CA ALA A 96 0.69 -2.43 20.66
C ALA A 96 1.86 -1.88 19.84
N ASN A 97 3.04 -2.50 19.94
CA ASN A 97 4.18 -2.20 19.07
C ASN A 97 4.09 -3.12 17.86
N ILE A 98 4.09 -2.58 16.65
CA ILE A 98 3.79 -3.34 15.43
C ILE A 98 5.06 -3.55 14.62
N ARG A 99 5.42 -4.82 14.38
CA ARG A 99 6.42 -5.21 13.37
C ARG A 99 5.69 -5.61 12.10
N LEU A 100 5.93 -4.89 11.00
CA LEU A 100 5.29 -5.18 9.72
C LEU A 100 5.66 -6.57 9.19
N ASP A 101 4.67 -7.25 8.61
CA ASP A 101 4.88 -8.55 7.97
C ASP A 101 5.63 -8.41 6.64
N PHE A 102 5.45 -7.28 5.95
CA PHE A 102 6.05 -6.98 4.66
C PHE A 102 7.09 -5.85 4.76
N LYS A 103 8.37 -6.19 4.56
CA LYS A 103 9.48 -5.23 4.64
C LYS A 103 9.38 -4.05 3.65
N ASN A 104 8.77 -4.28 2.49
CA ASN A 104 8.65 -3.30 1.42
C ASN A 104 7.34 -2.48 1.46
N LYS A 105 6.52 -2.66 2.51
CA LYS A 105 5.30 -1.88 2.68
C LYS A 105 5.68 -0.43 2.99
N LEU A 106 5.17 0.51 2.22
CA LEU A 106 5.41 1.93 2.46
C LEU A 106 4.74 2.37 3.77
N ILE A 107 5.50 2.99 4.66
CA ILE A 107 4.97 3.52 5.91
C ILE A 107 4.73 5.03 5.70
N PRO A 108 3.52 5.57 6.01
CA PRO A 108 3.24 7.01 5.92
C PRO A 108 4.26 7.83 6.72
N GLN A 109 4.49 9.10 6.41
CA GLN A 109 5.44 10.00 7.09
C GLN A 109 5.36 9.92 8.63
N ASP A 110 6.47 10.22 9.31
CA ASP A 110 6.50 10.24 10.78
C ASP A 110 5.46 11.24 11.32
N GLY A 111 4.73 10.83 12.35
CA GLY A 111 3.60 11.58 12.87
C GLY A 111 2.62 10.73 13.66
N VAL A 112 1.51 11.36 14.04
CA VAL A 112 0.44 10.77 14.82
C VAL A 112 -0.81 10.65 13.96
N TYR A 113 -1.40 9.46 13.91
CA TYR A 113 -2.53 9.14 13.05
C TYR A 113 -3.67 8.53 13.86
N ALA A 114 -4.90 9.00 13.61
CA ALA A 114 -6.09 8.29 14.05
C ALA A 114 -6.25 7.02 13.22
N VAL A 115 -6.36 5.87 13.88
CA VAL A 115 -6.42 4.56 13.23
C VAL A 115 -7.53 3.69 13.77
N TRP A 116 -7.83 2.67 12.97
CA TRP A 116 -8.60 1.53 13.40
C TRP A 116 -7.68 0.32 13.46
N ALA A 117 -7.52 -0.26 14.64
CA ALA A 117 -6.79 -1.50 14.82
C ALA A 117 -7.76 -2.68 14.72
N ILE A 118 -7.41 -3.70 13.94
CA ILE A 118 -8.24 -4.90 13.77
C ILE A 118 -7.48 -6.09 14.33
N HIS A 119 -8.06 -6.76 15.33
CA HIS A 119 -7.51 -7.97 15.92
C HIS A 119 -8.60 -9.04 16.03
N LYS A 120 -8.38 -10.21 15.43
CA LYS A 120 -9.36 -11.32 15.39
C LYS A 120 -10.77 -10.88 14.95
N GLY A 121 -10.83 -9.99 13.96
CA GLY A 121 -12.10 -9.45 13.43
C GLY A 121 -12.73 -8.34 14.29
N ILE A 122 -12.20 -8.05 15.48
CA ILE A 122 -12.69 -6.97 16.34
C ILE A 122 -11.93 -5.69 16.00
N ARG A 123 -12.69 -4.59 15.87
CA ARG A 123 -12.17 -3.26 15.51
C ARG A 123 -12.10 -2.36 16.74
N TYR A 124 -10.94 -1.76 16.96
CA TYR A 124 -10.65 -0.85 18.06
C TYR A 124 -10.26 0.52 17.51
N LYS A 125 -10.68 1.59 18.18
CA LYS A 125 -10.16 2.94 17.91
C LYS A 125 -8.76 3.03 18.49
N GLY A 126 -7.88 3.76 17.84
CA GLY A 126 -6.57 4.00 18.39
C GLY A 126 -5.85 5.17 17.76
N MET A 127 -4.73 5.49 18.37
CA MET A 127 -3.79 6.49 17.92
C MET A 127 -2.48 5.79 17.58
N ALA A 128 -2.08 5.84 16.31
CA ALA A 128 -0.81 5.29 15.85
C ALA A 128 0.26 6.39 15.83
N ASN A 129 1.35 6.16 16.54
CA ASN A 129 2.57 6.93 16.48
C ASN A 129 3.55 6.22 15.54
N ILE A 130 3.98 6.91 14.49
CA ILE A 130 5.00 6.46 13.55
C ILE A 130 6.21 7.37 13.72
N GLY A 131 7.37 6.81 14.02
CA GLY A 131 8.60 7.59 14.17
C GLY A 131 9.76 6.76 14.68
N GLY A 132 10.92 7.39 14.89
CA GLY A 132 12.07 6.74 15.52
C GLY A 132 12.63 7.63 16.63
N ARG A 133 13.22 7.02 17.67
CA ARG A 133 14.09 7.77 18.58
C ARG A 133 15.46 7.97 17.91
N PRO A 134 16.02 9.19 17.85
CA PRO A 134 17.36 9.42 17.30
C PRO A 134 18.53 8.88 18.17
N THR A 135 18.32 7.86 19.00
CA THR A 135 19.34 7.35 19.92
C THR A 135 20.04 6.12 19.36
N VAL A 136 21.29 6.35 18.95
CA VAL A 136 22.41 5.40 18.80
C VAL A 136 22.19 4.23 17.83
N GLY A 137 22.57 4.44 16.57
CA GLY A 137 23.14 3.38 15.72
C GLY A 137 22.21 2.70 14.71
N SER A 138 20.89 2.81 14.83
CA SER A 138 19.97 2.28 13.81
C SER A 138 18.74 3.17 13.63
N LEU A 139 18.46 3.63 12.40
CA LEU A 139 17.19 4.26 12.01
C LEU A 139 16.09 3.18 11.99
N ASN A 140 15.72 2.65 13.16
CA ASN A 140 14.59 1.74 13.26
C ASN A 140 13.33 2.57 13.52
N ARG A 141 12.57 2.77 12.46
CA ARG A 141 11.23 3.37 12.50
C ARG A 141 10.29 2.43 13.26
N SER A 142 9.71 2.89 14.36
CA SER A 142 8.69 2.17 15.14
C SER A 142 7.28 2.59 14.73
N ILE A 143 6.35 1.67 14.98
CA ILE A 143 4.91 1.89 14.84
C ILE A 143 4.28 1.44 16.15
N GLU A 144 3.73 2.39 16.90
CA GLU A 144 3.12 2.16 18.20
C GLU A 144 1.65 2.57 18.14
N VAL A 145 0.74 1.67 18.54
CA VAL A 145 -0.70 1.94 18.53
C VAL A 145 -1.22 1.94 19.95
N HIS A 146 -1.75 3.07 20.39
CA HIS A 146 -2.49 3.21 21.63
C HIS A 146 -3.96 2.93 21.37
N LEU A 147 -4.53 1.92 22.01
CA LEU A 147 -5.93 1.55 21.86
C LEU A 147 -6.78 2.35 22.87
N CYS A 148 -7.88 2.92 22.38
CA CYS A 148 -8.85 3.68 23.15
C CYS A 148 -10.11 2.84 23.44
#